data_AF-A0AAE0GS40-F1
#
_entry.id   AF-A0AAE0GS40-F1
#
_cell.length_a   1.000
_cell.length_b   1.000
_cell.length_c   1.000
_cell.angle_alpha   90.00
_cell.angle_beta   90.00
_cell.angle_gamma   90.00
#
_symmetry.space_group_name_H-M   'P 1'
#
loop_
_entity.id
_entity.type
_entity.pdbx_description
1 polymer ?
#
loop_
_entity_poly.entity_id
_entity_poly.type
_entity_poly.pdbx_seq_one_letter_code
_entity_poly.pdbx_strand_id
1 'polypeptide(L)'
;EECAARQTVLLEAYTGLVEMEALCMIDMINQHVIPSAVSAGMSDEELKKGVVMVTEGLKAVHEAGDEAAQAELARKLRLEIMETVRVTCDETEALVPADKWTLATYKELLFMDPHMGKTVYTN
;
A
#
# COMPACT_ATOMS: atom_id res chain seq x y z
N GLU A 1 -22.25 23.63 18.27
CA GLU A 1 -20.82 23.98 18.17
C GLU A 1 -19.93 22.79 18.49
N GLU A 2 -19.98 22.22 19.70
CA GLU A 2 -19.20 21.01 20.08
C GLU A 2 -19.34 19.80 19.14
N CYS A 3 -20.56 19.48 18.69
CA CYS A 3 -20.77 18.32 17.81
C CYS A 3 -20.15 18.51 16.42
N ALA A 4 -20.20 19.73 15.88
CA ALA A 4 -19.63 20.04 14.58
C ALA A 4 -18.09 20.01 14.66
N ALA A 5 -17.51 20.59 15.72
CA ALA A 5 -16.08 20.51 15.97
C ALA A 5 -15.58 19.06 16.08
N ARG A 6 -16.32 18.18 16.79
CA ARG A 6 -15.99 16.74 16.84
C ARG A 6 -16.04 16.06 15.48
N GLN A 7 -17.02 16.41 14.65
CA GLN A 7 -17.13 15.87 13.29
C GLN A 7 -15.91 16.27 12.45
N THR A 8 -15.53 17.55 12.44
CA THR A 8 -14.36 18.04 11.70
C THR A 8 -13.09 17.30 12.12
N VAL A 9 -12.82 17.19 13.43
CA VAL A 9 -11.64 16.46 13.95
C VAL A 9 -11.62 15.00 13.51
N LEU A 10 -12.77 14.32 13.49
CA LEU A 10 -12.84 12.93 13.04
C LEU A 10 -12.58 12.78 11.53
N LEU A 11 -13.08 13.72 10.72
CA LEU A 11 -12.86 13.73 9.27
C LEU A 11 -11.39 14.00 8.94
N GLU A 12 -10.79 15.00 9.58
CA GLU A 12 -9.36 15.31 9.43
C GLU A 12 -8.48 14.13 9.85
N ALA A 13 -8.75 13.52 11.02
CA ALA A 13 -8.02 12.37 11.51
C ALA A 13 -8.13 11.16 10.58
N TYR A 14 -9.33 10.94 10.01
CA TYR A 14 -9.55 9.89 9.02
C TYR A 14 -8.73 10.15 7.75
N THR A 15 -8.84 11.35 7.17
CA THR A 15 -8.11 11.72 5.95
C THR A 15 -6.60 11.59 6.15
N GLY A 16 -6.06 12.08 7.28
CA GLY A 16 -4.64 11.97 7.60
C GLY A 16 -4.16 10.53 7.78
N LEU A 17 -4.97 9.64 8.36
CA LEU A 17 -4.65 8.22 8.45
C LEU A 17 -4.52 7.60 7.05
N VAL A 18 -5.49 7.86 6.17
CA VAL A 18 -5.49 7.32 4.80
C VAL A 18 -4.32 7.85 3.99
N GLU A 19 -3.96 9.13 4.15
CA GLU A 19 -2.78 9.72 3.50
C GLU A 19 -1.50 8.97 3.90
N MET A 20 -1.28 8.71 5.19
CA MET A 20 -0.12 7.97 5.66
C MET A 20 -0.09 6.53 5.13
N GLU A 21 -1.25 5.86 5.05
CA GLU A 21 -1.37 4.52 4.47
C GLU A 21 -1.00 4.53 2.97
N ALA A 22 -1.48 5.52 2.21
CA ALA A 22 -1.19 5.67 0.79
C ALA A 22 0.29 5.96 0.52
N LEU A 23 0.90 6.85 1.30
CA LEU A 23 2.33 7.16 1.20
C LEU A 23 3.20 5.95 1.56
N CYS A 24 2.86 5.23 2.63
CA CYS A 24 3.53 3.99 3.01
C CYS A 24 3.43 2.94 1.88
N MET A 25 2.25 2.78 1.27
CA MET A 25 2.06 1.86 0.14
C MET A 25 2.93 2.23 -1.06
N ILE A 26 2.99 3.51 -1.44
CA ILE A 26 3.84 3.99 -2.53
C ILE A 26 5.31 3.68 -2.23
N ASP A 27 5.76 3.96 -1.01
CA ASP A 27 7.15 3.73 -0.60
C ASP A 27 7.50 2.23 -0.64
N MET A 28 6.63 1.38 -0.09
CA MET A 28 6.79 -0.07 -0.14
C MET A 28 6.86 -0.62 -1.58
N ILE A 29 6.03 -0.11 -2.49
CA ILE A 29 6.05 -0.55 -3.89
C ILE A 29 7.38 -0.17 -4.56
N ASN A 30 7.83 1.07 -4.38
CA ASN A 30 9.05 1.57 -5.01
C ASN A 30 10.32 0.93 -4.42
N GLN A 31 10.37 0.74 -3.11
CA GLN A 31 11.57 0.22 -2.42
C GLN A 31 11.66 -1.31 -2.43
N HIS A 32 10.53 -2.02 -2.43
CA HIS A 32 10.51 -3.46 -2.25
C HIS A 32 9.88 -4.23 -3.42
N VAL A 33 8.66 -3.89 -3.83
CA VAL A 33 7.90 -4.69 -4.81
C VAL A 33 8.52 -4.59 -6.20
N ILE A 34 8.74 -3.38 -6.71
CA ILE A 34 9.34 -3.15 -8.04
C ILE A 34 10.74 -3.76 -8.14
N PRO A 35 11.68 -3.53 -7.19
CA PRO A 35 12.99 -4.16 -7.24
C PRO A 35 12.93 -5.69 -7.21
N SER A 36 12.02 -6.27 -6.43
CA SER A 36 11.83 -7.73 -6.37
C SER A 36 11.34 -8.27 -7.73
N ALA A 37 10.37 -7.61 -8.37
CA ALA A 37 9.86 -7.96 -9.69
C ALA A 37 10.95 -7.88 -10.78
N VAL A 38 11.70 -6.78 -10.82
CA VAL A 38 12.80 -6.59 -11.79
C VAL A 38 13.90 -7.64 -11.58
N SER A 39 14.24 -7.96 -10.34
CA SER A 39 15.22 -9.01 -10.04
C SER A 39 14.76 -10.42 -10.49
N ALA A 40 13.46 -10.64 -10.58
CA ALA A 40 12.84 -11.86 -11.10
C ALA A 40 12.70 -11.85 -12.64
N GLY A 41 13.02 -10.74 -13.31
CA GLY A 41 12.87 -10.58 -14.76
C GLY A 41 11.45 -10.23 -15.20
N MET A 42 10.60 -9.74 -14.30
CA MET A 42 9.23 -9.31 -14.59
C MET A 42 9.18 -7.84 -15.01
N SER A 43 8.09 -7.47 -15.69
CA SER A 43 7.80 -6.07 -16.04
C SER A 43 7.38 -5.28 -14.80
N ASP A 44 7.81 -4.02 -14.72
CA ASP A 44 7.45 -3.08 -13.66
C ASP A 44 6.37 -2.07 -14.07
N GLU A 45 5.84 -2.19 -15.30
CA GLU A 45 4.92 -1.22 -15.88
C GLU A 45 3.60 -1.12 -15.11
N GLU A 46 3.01 -2.25 -14.72
CA GLU A 46 1.73 -2.28 -14.01
C GLU A 46 1.85 -1.75 -12.58
N LEU A 47 2.95 -2.09 -11.90
CA LEU A 47 3.27 -1.58 -10.56
C LEU A 47 3.48 -0.06 -10.58
N LYS A 48 4.21 0.46 -11.58
CA LYS A 48 4.39 1.90 -11.77
C LYS A 48 3.07 2.63 -12.06
N LYS A 49 2.19 2.04 -12.87
CA LYS A 49 0.84 2.57 -13.09
C LYS A 49 0.05 2.63 -11.78
N GLY A 50 0.13 1.58 -10.96
CA GLY A 50 -0.49 1.57 -9.63
C GLY A 50 0.00 2.70 -8.72
N VAL A 51 1.31 2.95 -8.69
CA VAL A 51 1.90 4.08 -7.93
C VAL A 51 1.35 5.42 -8.42
N VAL A 52 1.25 5.62 -9.73
CA VAL A 52 0.66 6.84 -10.31
C VAL A 52 -0.80 6.99 -9.88
N MET A 53 -1.61 5.92 -9.95
CA MET A 53 -3.02 5.97 -9.54
C MET A 53 -3.19 6.39 -8.08
N VAL A 54 -2.38 5.84 -7.16
CA VAL A 54 -2.44 6.21 -5.73
C VAL A 54 -1.98 7.66 -5.53
N THR A 55 -0.95 8.10 -6.25
CA THR A 55 -0.44 9.48 -6.18
C THR A 55 -1.46 10.49 -6.70
N GLU A 56 -2.14 10.21 -7.81
CA GLU A 56 -3.20 11.04 -8.35
C GLU A 56 -4.42 11.07 -7.42
N GLY A 57 -4.78 9.93 -6.84
CA GLY A 57 -5.84 9.86 -5.83
C GLY A 57 -5.52 10.70 -4.59
N LEU A 58 -4.27 10.67 -4.10
CA LEU A 58 -3.84 11.49 -2.98
C LEU A 58 -3.87 12.99 -3.33
N LYS A 59 -3.41 13.36 -4.52
CA LYS A 59 -3.50 14.73 -5.02
C LYS A 59 -4.95 15.22 -5.07
N ALA A 60 -5.88 14.38 -5.54
CA ALA A 60 -7.30 14.72 -5.56
C ALA A 60 -7.88 14.93 -4.15
N VAL A 61 -7.41 14.17 -3.16
CA VAL A 61 -7.77 14.40 -1.74
C VAL A 61 -7.27 15.75 -1.26
N HIS A 62 -6.02 16.13 -1.58
CA HIS A 62 -5.46 17.44 -1.18
C HIS A 62 -6.10 18.63 -1.89
N GLU A 63 -6.58 18.46 -3.12
CA GLU A 63 -7.25 19.51 -3.90
C GLU A 63 -8.73 19.69 -3.53
N ALA A 64 -9.33 18.77 -2.77
CA ALA A 64 -10.69 18.91 -2.31
C ALA A 64 -10.80 20.00 -1.23
N GLY A 65 -11.84 20.83 -1.33
CA GLY A 65 -11.96 22.05 -0.53
C GLY A 65 -12.56 21.87 0.87
N ASP A 66 -13.48 20.93 1.07
CA ASP A 66 -14.20 20.71 2.34
C ASP A 66 -13.74 19.39 2.98
N GLU A 67 -13.64 19.32 4.32
CA GLU A 67 -13.13 18.14 5.04
C GLU A 67 -13.99 16.89 4.77
N ALA A 68 -15.30 17.09 4.57
CA ALA A 68 -16.20 16.00 4.19
C ALA A 68 -15.90 15.47 2.77
N ALA A 69 -15.59 16.36 1.82
CA ALA A 69 -15.22 15.98 0.46
C ALA A 69 -13.85 15.29 0.42
N GLN A 70 -12.89 15.78 1.21
CA GLN A 70 -11.59 15.14 1.39
C GLN A 70 -11.74 13.72 1.93
N ALA A 71 -12.55 13.55 2.98
CA ALA A 71 -12.81 12.23 3.57
C ALA A 71 -13.54 11.28 2.59
N GLU A 72 -14.47 11.79 1.77
CA GLU A 72 -15.13 10.96 0.75
C GLU A 72 -14.14 10.46 -0.32
N LEU A 73 -13.25 11.34 -0.79
CA LEU A 73 -12.20 10.96 -1.74
C LEU A 73 -11.18 10.02 -1.10
N ALA A 74 -10.79 10.26 0.15
CA ALA A 74 -9.91 9.38 0.91
C ALA A 74 -10.52 7.99 1.06
N ARG A 75 -11.84 7.90 1.27
CA ARG A 75 -12.57 6.62 1.30
C ARG A 75 -12.48 5.88 -0.03
N LYS A 76 -12.67 6.58 -1.15
CA LYS A 76 -12.54 5.99 -2.50
C LYS A 76 -11.11 5.54 -2.78
N LEU A 77 -10.13 6.38 -2.43
CA LEU A 77 -8.71 6.05 -2.54
C LEU A 77 -8.39 4.75 -1.79
N ARG A 78 -8.81 4.64 -0.53
CA ARG A 78 -8.52 3.46 0.31
C ARG A 78 -9.21 2.18 -0.15
N LEU A 79 -10.51 2.26 -0.46
CA LEU A 79 -11.32 1.06 -0.70
C LEU A 79 -11.29 0.59 -2.16
N GLU A 80 -10.99 1.47 -3.11
CA GLU A 80 -11.08 1.15 -4.54
C GLU A 80 -9.68 1.17 -5.17
N ILE A 81 -8.98 2.31 -5.08
CA ILE A 81 -7.68 2.49 -5.76
C ILE A 81 -6.60 1.62 -5.09
N MET A 82 -6.43 1.73 -3.78
CA MET A 82 -5.42 0.96 -3.05
C MET A 82 -5.70 -0.54 -3.13
N GLU A 83 -6.96 -0.98 -3.08
CA GLU A 83 -7.33 -2.39 -3.26
C GLU A 83 -6.92 -2.90 -4.64
N THR A 84 -7.17 -2.13 -5.70
CA THR A 84 -6.76 -2.51 -7.07
C THR A 84 -5.24 -2.68 -7.16
N VAL A 85 -4.47 -1.76 -6.56
CA VAL A 85 -3.01 -1.83 -6.57
C VAL A 85 -2.49 -2.99 -5.70
N ARG A 86 -3.18 -3.32 -4.60
CA ARG A 86 -2.85 -4.48 -3.77
C ARG A 86 -2.95 -5.78 -4.57
N VAL A 87 -4.02 -5.96 -5.35
CA VAL A 87 -4.19 -7.15 -6.21
C VAL A 87 -3.00 -7.31 -7.16
N THR A 88 -2.55 -6.22 -7.80
CA THR A 88 -1.35 -6.27 -8.68
C THR A 88 -0.07 -6.64 -7.91
N CYS A 89 0.08 -6.15 -6.68
CA CYS A 89 1.22 -6.54 -5.82
C CYS A 89 1.16 -8.03 -5.44
N ASP A 90 0.00 -8.54 -5.07
CA ASP A 90 -0.21 -9.94 -4.68
C ASP A 90 0.03 -10.89 -5.88
N GLU A 91 -0.42 -10.51 -7.08
CA GLU A 91 -0.12 -11.23 -8.33
C GLU A 91 1.38 -11.25 -8.62
N THR A 92 2.08 -10.15 -8.35
CA THR A 92 3.54 -10.08 -8.48
C THR A 92 4.22 -10.99 -7.46
N GLU A 93 3.79 -10.97 -6.18
CA GLU A 93 4.30 -11.85 -5.13
C GLU A 93 4.20 -13.33 -5.53
N ALA A 94 3.08 -13.74 -6.11
CA ALA A 94 2.84 -15.13 -6.51
C ALA A 94 3.81 -15.62 -7.62
N LEU A 95 4.33 -14.71 -8.43
CA LEU A 95 5.22 -15.01 -9.55
C LEU A 95 6.70 -14.87 -9.19
N VAL A 96 7.04 -14.00 -8.23
CA VAL A 96 8.42 -13.76 -7.81
C VAL A 96 8.92 -14.93 -6.94
N PRO A 97 10.10 -15.50 -7.24
CA PRO A 97 10.72 -16.51 -6.38
C PRO A 97 10.97 -16.01 -4.94
N ALA A 98 10.74 -16.87 -3.95
CA ALA A 98 10.82 -16.53 -2.52
C ALA A 98 12.23 -16.11 -2.03
N ASP A 99 13.28 -16.41 -2.78
CA ASP A 99 14.65 -15.94 -2.51
C ASP A 99 14.85 -14.46 -2.89
N LYS A 100 14.04 -13.95 -3.82
CA LYS A 100 14.11 -12.59 -4.37
C LYS A 100 13.06 -11.65 -3.76
N TRP A 101 12.00 -12.20 -3.19
CA TRP A 101 10.97 -11.41 -2.52
C TRP A 101 11.49 -10.87 -1.18
N THR A 102 11.45 -9.55 -1.02
CA THR A 102 12.05 -8.86 0.14
C THR A 102 11.08 -8.64 1.31
N LEU A 103 9.77 -8.69 1.06
CA LEU A 103 8.75 -8.54 2.09
C LEU A 103 8.46 -9.90 2.74
N ALA A 104 8.15 -9.88 4.04
CA ALA A 104 7.72 -11.09 4.73
C ALA A 104 6.35 -11.52 4.20
N THR A 105 6.25 -12.78 3.77
CA THR A 105 4.98 -13.37 3.35
C THR A 105 4.03 -13.52 4.54
N TYR A 106 2.73 -13.62 4.29
CA TYR A 106 1.77 -13.88 5.37
C TYR A 106 2.08 -15.15 6.17
N LYS A 107 2.64 -16.17 5.52
CA LYS A 107 3.06 -17.39 6.20
C LYS A 107 4.20 -17.13 7.19
N GLU A 108 5.16 -16.31 6.80
CA GLU A 108 6.26 -15.91 7.68
C GLU A 108 5.72 -15.07 8.85
N LEU A 109 4.92 -14.04 8.58
CA LEU A 109 4.35 -13.18 9.62
C LEU A 109 3.49 -13.93 10.66
N LEU A 110 2.72 -14.94 10.23
CA LEU A 110 1.78 -15.65 11.10
C LEU A 110 2.37 -16.87 11.79
N PHE A 111 3.37 -17.53 11.20
CA PHE A 111 3.79 -18.87 11.64
C PHE A 111 5.30 -19.08 11.77
N MET A 112 6.15 -18.18 11.24
CA MET A 112 7.60 -18.32 11.38
C MET A 112 8.16 -17.12 12.15
N ASP A 113 8.76 -17.39 13.31
CA ASP A 113 9.41 -16.35 14.10
C ASP A 113 10.46 -15.61 13.24
N PRO A 114 10.39 -14.27 13.09
CA PRO A 114 11.37 -13.50 12.32
C PRO A 114 12.82 -13.64 12.83
N HIS A 115 13.04 -14.25 14.01
CA HIS A 115 14.36 -14.59 14.54
C HIS A 115 14.84 -16.02 14.19
N MET A 116 13.97 -16.89 13.68
CA MET A 116 14.36 -18.19 13.13
C MET A 116 14.84 -17.98 11.70
N GLY A 117 16.06 -17.43 11.55
CA GLY A 117 16.67 -17.19 10.24
C GLY A 117 16.54 -18.42 9.33
N LYS A 118 16.32 -18.18 8.03
CA LYS A 118 16.07 -19.20 6.98
C LYS A 118 16.95 -20.44 7.22
N THR A 119 16.39 -21.45 7.87
CA THR A 119 17.12 -22.69 8.14
C THR A 119 17.15 -23.43 6.81
N VAL A 120 18.28 -23.35 6.11
CA VAL A 120 18.48 -24.05 4.85
C VAL A 120 18.50 -25.54 5.20
N TYR A 121 17.37 -26.22 5.04
CA TYR A 121 17.34 -27.68 5.07
C TYR A 121 17.94 -28.17 3.75
N THR A 122 19.26 -28.29 3.68
CA THR A 122 19.94 -29.09 2.67
C THR A 122 19.75 -30.56 3.02
N ASN A 123 19.09 -31.32 2.14
CA ASN A 123 19.09 -32.77 2.16
C ASN A 123 20.44 -33.31 1.70
#